data_AF-A0A8F1MCC5-F1
#
_entry.id   AF-A0A8F1MCC5-F1
#
_cell.length_a   1.000
_cell.length_b   1.000
_cell.length_c   1.000
_cell.angle_alpha   90.00
_cell.angle_beta   90.00
_cell.angle_gamma   90.00
#
_symmetry.space_group_name_H-M   'P 1'
#
loop_
_entity.id
_entity.type
_entity.pdbx_description
1 polymer ?
#
loop_
_entity_poly.entity_id
_entity_poly.type
_entity_poly.pdbx_seq_one_letter_code
_entity_poly.pdbx_strand_id
1 'polypeptide(L)'
;MKRNVRKAARGFDEIIIDGTVNFLAGTPLEKYVTIIAKADGLIPSVSAASIIAKVARDKFMAEQDNIYPGYDFSSHVGYGVAKHRAAIDNLGVTPLHRLSFAPLAKYANTEANSQNASDEEI
;
A
#
# COMPACT_ATOMS: atom_id res chain seq x y z
N MET A 1 -0.99 -6.56 -7.67
CA MET A 1 -1.28 -7.24 -8.96
C MET A 1 -1.42 -8.76 -8.83
N LYS A 2 -0.34 -9.51 -8.51
CA LYS A 2 -0.32 -10.99 -8.55
C LYS A 2 -1.45 -11.71 -7.76
N ARG A 3 -1.91 -11.13 -6.64
CA ARG A 3 -2.96 -11.72 -5.79
C ARG A 3 -4.38 -11.61 -6.37
N ASN A 4 -4.70 -10.55 -7.10
CA ASN A 4 -6.07 -10.28 -7.54
C ASN A 4 -6.41 -10.97 -8.86
N VAL A 5 -5.43 -11.12 -9.77
CA VAL A 5 -5.64 -11.75 -11.08
C VAL A 5 -5.99 -13.25 -10.96
N ARG A 6 -5.50 -13.93 -9.90
CA ARG A 6 -5.80 -15.35 -9.65
C ARG A 6 -7.24 -15.61 -9.17
N LYS A 7 -7.97 -14.59 -8.73
CA LYS A 7 -9.32 -14.73 -8.14
C LYS A 7 -10.46 -14.45 -9.12
N ALA A 8 -10.18 -14.10 -10.38
CA ALA A 8 -11.23 -13.94 -11.38
C ALA A 8 -11.90 -15.30 -11.66
N ALA A 9 -13.17 -15.44 -11.26
CA ALA A 9 -13.93 -16.70 -11.35
C ALA A 9 -14.39 -17.06 -12.78
N ARG A 10 -14.03 -16.26 -13.78
CA ARG A 10 -14.23 -16.52 -15.21
C ARG A 10 -12.90 -16.36 -15.92
N GLY A 11 -12.70 -17.12 -16.99
CA GLY A 11 -11.58 -16.91 -17.90
C GLY A 11 -11.52 -15.46 -18.37
N PHE A 12 -10.32 -14.95 -18.60
CA PHE A 12 -10.07 -13.65 -19.20
C PHE A 12 -9.22 -13.86 -20.45
N ASP A 13 -9.44 -13.04 -21.45
CA ASP A 13 -8.69 -13.09 -22.71
C ASP A 13 -7.49 -12.12 -22.68
N GLU A 14 -7.58 -11.06 -21.86
CA GLU A 14 -6.56 -10.02 -21.75
C GLU A 14 -6.49 -9.45 -20.30
N ILE A 15 -5.28 -9.03 -19.90
CA ILE A 15 -5.00 -8.30 -18.68
C ILE A 15 -4.35 -6.97 -19.07
N ILE A 16 -5.06 -5.87 -18.86
CA ILE A 16 -4.52 -4.52 -19.09
C ILE A 16 -3.99 -3.97 -17.77
N ILE A 17 -2.72 -3.52 -17.76
CA ILE A 17 -2.07 -2.93 -16.59
C ILE A 17 -1.77 -1.45 -16.90
N ASP A 18 -2.28 -0.57 -16.04
CA ASP A 18 -1.90 0.83 -16.06
C ASP A 18 -0.45 1.03 -15.59
N GLY A 19 0.33 1.76 -16.39
CA GLY A 19 1.70 2.18 -16.07
C GLY A 19 2.72 1.75 -17.11
N THR A 20 3.96 1.54 -16.67
CA THR A 20 5.10 1.19 -17.54
C THR A 20 5.79 -0.12 -17.16
N VAL A 21 5.29 -0.80 -16.12
CA VAL A 21 5.93 -1.99 -15.53
C VAL A 21 5.02 -3.19 -15.66
N ASN A 22 5.55 -4.28 -16.24
CA ASN A 22 4.88 -5.57 -16.25
C ASN A 22 5.11 -6.32 -14.93
N PHE A 23 4.16 -6.19 -14.00
CA PHE A 23 4.20 -6.90 -12.72
C PHE A 23 3.96 -8.42 -12.81
N LEU A 24 3.60 -8.93 -13.98
CA LEU A 24 3.38 -10.35 -14.25
C LEU A 24 4.46 -10.97 -15.14
N ALA A 25 5.55 -10.24 -15.42
CA ALA A 25 6.70 -10.77 -16.12
C ALA A 25 7.24 -12.03 -15.41
N GLY A 26 7.61 -13.04 -16.20
CA GLY A 26 8.07 -14.35 -15.75
C GLY A 26 6.97 -15.23 -15.14
N THR A 27 5.69 -14.89 -15.33
CA THR A 27 4.55 -15.73 -14.88
C THR A 27 3.78 -16.31 -16.06
N PRO A 28 3.03 -17.41 -15.89
CA PRO A 28 2.18 -17.96 -16.97
C PRO A 28 1.13 -16.99 -17.52
N LEU A 29 0.88 -15.89 -16.80
CA LEU A 29 -0.09 -14.86 -17.16
C LEU A 29 0.50 -13.80 -18.10
N GLU A 30 1.82 -13.71 -18.21
CA GLU A 30 2.52 -12.69 -18.99
C GLU A 30 2.02 -12.60 -20.44
N LYS A 31 1.70 -13.74 -21.06
CA LYS A 31 1.18 -13.81 -22.42
C LYS A 31 -0.18 -13.11 -22.65
N TYR A 32 -0.89 -12.76 -21.58
CA TYR A 32 -2.16 -12.04 -21.65
C TYR A 32 -2.01 -10.55 -21.33
N VAL A 33 -0.79 -10.06 -21.08
CA VAL A 33 -0.57 -8.73 -20.51
C VAL A 33 -0.30 -7.67 -21.58
N THR A 34 -1.09 -6.60 -21.51
CA THR A 34 -0.85 -5.36 -22.24
C THR A 34 -0.57 -4.23 -21.22
N ILE A 35 0.56 -3.53 -21.38
CA ILE A 35 0.94 -2.39 -20.54
C ILE A 35 0.58 -1.10 -21.27
N ILE A 36 -0.20 -0.23 -20.64
CA ILE A 36 -0.60 1.05 -21.21
C ILE A 36 -0.42 2.13 -20.15
N ALA A 37 0.32 3.19 -20.47
CA ALA A 37 0.45 4.33 -19.57
C ALA A 37 -0.85 5.15 -19.58
N LYS A 38 -1.36 5.53 -18.38
CA LYS A 38 -2.62 6.26 -18.20
C LYS A 38 -3.84 5.49 -18.71
N ALA A 39 -3.79 4.17 -18.58
CA ALA A 39 -4.84 3.28 -19.06
C ALA A 39 -6.16 3.49 -18.30
N ASP A 40 -6.09 3.96 -17.06
CA ASP A 40 -7.24 4.35 -16.24
C ASP A 40 -8.08 5.49 -16.85
N GLY A 41 -7.46 6.37 -17.64
CA GLY A 41 -8.14 7.44 -18.39
C GLY A 41 -8.59 7.05 -19.80
N LEU A 42 -8.18 5.87 -20.29
CA LEU A 42 -8.41 5.42 -21.66
C LEU A 42 -9.34 4.21 -21.76
N ILE A 43 -9.28 3.31 -20.77
CA ILE A 43 -9.93 2.00 -20.78
C ILE A 43 -10.92 1.89 -19.61
N PRO A 44 -12.23 1.68 -19.85
CA PRO A 44 -13.24 1.63 -18.80
C PRO A 44 -13.01 0.57 -17.72
N SER A 45 -12.52 -0.62 -18.09
CA SER A 45 -12.25 -1.69 -17.13
C SER A 45 -11.09 -1.37 -16.18
N VAL A 46 -10.06 -0.67 -16.68
CA VAL A 46 -8.94 -0.20 -15.86
C VAL A 46 -9.40 0.95 -14.96
N SER A 47 -10.23 1.86 -15.47
CA SER A 47 -10.85 2.92 -14.67
C SER A 47 -11.66 2.35 -13.51
N ALA A 48 -12.51 1.36 -13.78
CA ALA A 48 -13.28 0.66 -12.75
C ALA A 48 -12.37 -0.03 -11.71
N ALA A 49 -11.29 -0.68 -12.15
CA ALA A 49 -10.31 -1.28 -11.25
C ALA A 49 -9.63 -0.22 -10.34
N SER A 50 -9.28 0.94 -10.89
CA SER A 50 -8.71 2.06 -10.13
C SER A 50 -9.67 2.60 -9.07
N ILE A 51 -10.96 2.74 -9.39
CA ILE A 51 -11.99 3.16 -8.43
C ILE A 51 -12.11 2.15 -7.30
N ILE A 52 -12.23 0.85 -7.61
CA ILE A 52 -12.33 -0.22 -6.61
C ILE A 52 -11.10 -0.20 -5.69
N ALA A 53 -9.90 -0.08 -6.27
CA ALA A 53 -8.66 -0.02 -5.50
C ALA A 53 -8.61 1.20 -4.57
N LYS A 54 -9.02 2.38 -5.05
CA LYS A 54 -9.04 3.62 -4.25
C LYS A 54 -10.01 3.50 -3.08
N VAL A 55 -11.25 3.12 -3.33
CA VAL A 55 -12.30 2.99 -2.30
C VAL A 55 -11.88 1.97 -1.24
N ALA A 56 -11.34 0.82 -1.65
CA ALA A 56 -10.85 -0.19 -0.72
C ALA A 56 -9.70 0.34 0.16
N ARG A 57 -8.74 1.05 -0.44
CA ARG A 57 -7.60 1.62 0.30
C ARG A 57 -8.06 2.69 1.30
N ASP A 58 -8.90 3.61 0.88
CA ASP A 58 -9.34 4.70 1.73
C ASP A 58 -10.15 4.17 2.92
N LYS A 59 -11.04 3.19 2.67
CA LYS A 59 -11.77 2.50 3.75
C LYS A 59 -10.82 1.85 4.74
N PHE A 60 -9.83 1.09 4.25
CA PHE A 60 -8.84 0.44 5.11
C PHE A 60 -8.11 1.46 5.99
N MET A 61 -7.64 2.56 5.41
CA MET A 61 -6.90 3.59 6.18
C MET A 61 -7.79 4.32 7.20
N ALA A 62 -9.08 4.52 6.91
CA ALA A 62 -10.03 5.04 7.89
C ALA A 62 -10.24 4.07 9.07
N GLU A 63 -10.24 2.76 8.83
CA GLU A 63 -10.29 1.75 9.89
C GLU A 63 -9.01 1.79 10.75
N GLN A 64 -7.85 1.98 10.13
CA GLN A 64 -6.56 2.08 10.85
C GLN A 64 -6.46 3.33 11.72
N ASP A 65 -7.19 4.40 11.40
CA ASP A 65 -7.23 5.62 12.20
C ASP A 65 -7.80 5.38 13.61
N ASN A 66 -8.73 4.44 13.74
CA ASN A 66 -9.27 4.03 15.04
C ASN A 66 -8.30 3.14 15.83
N ILE A 67 -7.46 2.37 15.12
CA ILE A 67 -6.48 1.44 15.72
C ILE A 67 -5.23 2.22 16.17
N TYR A 68 -4.83 3.23 15.42
CA TYR A 68 -3.65 4.07 15.66
C TYR A 68 -4.08 5.54 15.83
N PRO A 69 -4.71 5.89 16.97
CA PRO A 69 -5.19 7.25 17.19
C PRO A 69 -4.02 8.25 17.20
N GLY A 70 -4.28 9.45 16.67
CA GLY A 70 -3.31 10.54 16.58
C GLY A 70 -2.48 10.57 15.29
N TYR A 71 -2.51 9.50 14.48
CA TYR A 71 -1.85 9.48 13.17
C TYR A 71 -2.67 10.18 12.08
N ASP A 72 -4.01 10.25 12.21
CA ASP A 72 -4.92 10.88 11.25
C ASP A 72 -4.95 10.18 9.88
N PHE A 73 -4.83 8.85 9.89
CA PHE A 73 -4.73 8.01 8.70
C PHE A 73 -5.93 8.17 7.76
N SER A 74 -7.10 8.50 8.28
CA SER A 74 -8.31 8.76 7.50
C SER A 74 -8.17 9.94 6.53
N SER A 75 -7.34 10.94 6.86
CA SER A 75 -7.21 12.16 6.05
C SER A 75 -6.18 12.04 4.93
N HIS A 76 -5.03 11.41 5.22
CA HIS A 76 -3.88 11.36 4.32
C HIS A 76 -3.55 9.96 3.82
N VAL A 77 -4.29 8.93 4.25
CA VAL A 77 -4.19 7.55 3.77
C VAL A 77 -2.75 7.01 3.69
N GLY A 78 -1.92 7.42 4.66
CA GLY A 78 -0.52 7.01 4.77
C GLY A 78 0.47 7.81 3.91
N TYR A 79 0.03 8.79 3.13
CA TYR A 79 0.96 9.72 2.46
C TYR A 79 1.78 10.51 3.49
N GLY A 80 3.06 10.74 3.18
CA GLY A 80 3.99 11.43 4.08
C GLY A 80 3.79 12.95 4.09
N VAL A 81 2.58 13.43 4.37
CA VAL A 81 2.26 14.85 4.56
C VAL A 81 2.83 15.38 5.88
N ALA A 82 2.86 16.70 6.07
CA ALA A 82 3.45 17.31 7.27
C ALA A 82 2.83 16.78 8.58
N LYS A 83 1.50 16.67 8.64
CA LYS A 83 0.78 16.12 9.81
C LYS A 83 1.18 14.69 10.12
N HIS A 84 1.29 13.84 9.10
CA HIS A 84 1.68 12.45 9.27
C HIS A 84 3.13 12.31 9.75
N ARG A 85 4.06 13.10 9.20
CA ARG A 85 5.46 13.11 9.66
C ARG A 85 5.56 13.56 11.12
N ALA A 86 4.82 14.61 11.51
CA ALA A 86 4.78 15.05 12.89
C ALA A 86 4.20 13.98 13.83
N ALA A 87 3.16 13.26 13.39
CA ALA A 87 2.64 12.12 14.16
C ALA A 87 3.69 11.02 14.33
N ILE A 88 4.46 10.67 13.29
CA ILE A 88 5.55 9.69 13.37
C ILE A 88 6.65 10.16 14.32
N ASP A 89 7.03 11.43 14.27
CA ASP A 89 8.06 11.98 15.15
C ASP A 89 7.62 11.98 16.63
N ASN A 90 6.32 12.15 16.90
CA ASN A 90 5.76 12.19 18.26
C ASN A 90 5.37 10.82 18.81
N LEU A 91 4.81 9.94 17.98
CA LEU A 91 4.18 8.67 18.37
C LEU A 91 5.00 7.45 17.96
N GLY A 92 6.06 7.62 17.18
CA GLY A 92 6.88 6.54 16.62
C GLY A 92 6.35 5.99 15.30
N VAL A 93 6.90 4.85 14.87
CA VAL A 93 6.41 4.10 13.70
C VAL A 93 5.46 3.00 14.13
N THR A 94 4.56 2.62 13.24
CA THR A 94 3.64 1.48 13.40
C THR A 94 3.96 0.38 12.39
N PRO A 95 3.45 -0.85 12.54
CA PRO A 95 3.62 -1.93 11.55
C PRO A 95 3.09 -1.60 10.14
N LEU A 96 2.26 -0.58 9.99
CA LEU A 96 1.79 -0.11 8.67
C LEU A 96 2.84 0.70 7.92
N HIS A 97 3.84 1.23 8.63
CA HIS A 97 4.87 2.07 8.04
C HIS A 97 5.86 1.23 7.24
N ARG A 98 6.13 1.68 6.02
CA ARG A 98 7.08 1.03 5.13
C ARG A 98 8.47 1.55 5.44
N LEU A 99 9.18 0.87 6.35
CA LEU A 99 10.49 1.34 6.81
C LEU A 99 11.54 1.37 5.70
N SER A 100 11.37 0.65 4.59
CA SER A 100 12.28 0.78 3.44
C SER A 100 12.17 2.11 2.67
N PHE A 101 11.17 2.96 2.97
CA PHE A 101 10.95 4.21 2.27
C PHE A 101 11.70 5.35 2.96
N ALA A 102 12.35 6.23 2.22
CA ALA A 102 12.82 7.50 2.78
C ALA A 102 11.60 8.38 3.17
N PRO A 103 11.60 9.06 4.33
CA PRO A 103 12.67 9.18 5.33
C PRO A 103 12.61 8.15 6.47
N LEU A 104 11.78 7.10 6.35
CA LEU A 104 11.51 6.12 7.40
C LEU A 104 12.58 5.02 7.53
N ALA A 105 13.52 4.92 6.58
CA ALA A 105 14.66 4.00 6.63
C ALA A 105 15.48 4.07 7.92
N LYS A 106 15.52 5.25 8.57
CA LYS A 106 16.19 5.44 9.86
C LYS A 106 15.55 4.64 11.01
N TYR A 107 14.29 4.23 10.89
CA TYR A 107 13.57 3.46 11.91
C TYR A 107 13.64 1.94 11.70
N ALA A 108 14.23 1.46 10.60
CA ALA A 108 14.25 0.04 10.22
C ALA A 108 14.89 -0.88 11.28
N ASN A 109 15.77 -0.32 12.13
CA ASN A 109 16.49 -1.06 13.18
C ASN A 109 16.02 -0.71 14.60
N THR A 110 15.00 0.14 14.75
CA THR A 110 14.58 0.66 16.07
C THR A 110 13.68 -0.33 16.82
N GLU A 111 12.96 -1.21 16.12
CA GLU A 111 12.09 -2.22 16.76
C GLU A 111 12.86 -3.27 17.59
N ALA A 112 14.18 -3.41 17.38
CA ALA A 112 15.03 -4.32 18.17
C ALA A 112 15.30 -3.82 19.61
N ASN A 113 15.14 -2.52 19.89
CA ASN A 113 15.48 -1.94 21.20
C ASN A 113 14.27 -1.70 22.11
N SER A 114 13.04 -1.72 21.60
CA SER A 114 11.84 -1.46 22.41
C SER A 114 11.30 -2.69 23.14
N GLN A 115 11.79 -3.90 22.83
CA GLN A 115 11.47 -5.12 23.59
C GLN A 115 12.47 -5.44 24.69
N ASN A 116 13.70 -4.90 24.66
CA ASN A 116 14.69 -5.11 25.73
C ASN A 116 14.50 -4.18 26.94
N ALA A 117 13.64 -3.15 26.86
CA ALA A 117 13.44 -2.19 27.94
C ALA A 117 12.32 -2.58 28.92
N SER A 118 11.48 -3.57 28.58
CA SER A 118 10.41 -4.07 29.46
C SER A 118 10.84 -5.25 30.35
N ASP A 119 12.02 -5.81 30.12
CA ASP A 119 12.51 -7.01 30.81
C ASP A 119 13.59 -6.71 31.88
N GLU A 120 13.94 -5.43 32.10
CA GLU A 120 14.91 -4.99 33.13
C GLU A 120 14.26 -4.34 34.38
N GLU A 121 12.93 -4.24 34.44
CA GLU A 121 12.20 -3.86 35.66
C GLU A 121 11.31 -5.04 36.11
N ILE A 122 11.90 -6.04 36.79
CA ILE A 122 11.39 -6.82 37.94
C ILE A 122 12.54 -7.66 38.53
#